data_AF-A0A7S3JZV4-F1
#
_entry.id   AF-A0A7S3JZV4-F1
#
_cell.length_a   1.000
_cell.length_b   1.000
_cell.length_c   1.000
_cell.angle_alpha   90.00
_cell.angle_beta   90.00
_cell.angle_gamma   90.00
#
_symmetry.space_group_name_H-M   'P 1'
#
loop_
_entity.id
_entity.type
_entity.pdbx_description
1 polymer ?
#
loop_
_entity_poly.entity_id
_entity_poly.type
_entity_poly.pdbx_seq_one_letter_code
_entity_poly.pdbx_strand_id
1 'polypeptide(L)'
;MLFLALLLFLHLGFVVTLEVGSMKMQSRVQHFINLTNGLEAVEKILNNHDDTTVHNIHFCRIQSSHCEANDFQGILWNLDHNLLMHLALGNRCYVYDFGSRSTTWPGNKRHEKKIPRAIWWGLEWSRYCLSRIWLCDDIEPPLLRGYSTRRLFDHQLANIPKPLAKKIKYYRKFSPSRVDLRGVYYNPGTSHDGQIDYYRDLAFQYFGSSSSNLPCDHDVLPPDFFVYRSSDWIGKGRSSSPVDEISGDNKDH
;
A
#
# COMPACT_ATOMS: atom_id res chain seq x y z
N MET A 1 -25.51 -17.47 -62.35
CA MET A 1 -26.13 -17.58 -61.01
C MET A 1 -25.13 -17.67 -59.84
N LEU A 2 -23.84 -18.00 -60.06
CA LEU A 2 -22.85 -18.02 -58.97
C LEU A 2 -22.31 -16.64 -58.54
N PHE A 3 -22.38 -15.62 -59.42
CA PHE A 3 -21.84 -14.28 -59.11
C PHE A 3 -22.74 -13.42 -58.21
N LEU A 4 -24.05 -13.72 -58.13
CA LEU A 4 -24.97 -13.00 -57.25
C LEU A 4 -24.90 -13.49 -55.79
N ALA A 5 -24.42 -14.71 -55.54
CA ALA A 5 -24.32 -15.26 -54.20
C ALA A 5 -23.10 -14.72 -53.41
N LEU A 6 -22.02 -14.30 -54.11
CA LEU A 6 -20.82 -13.78 -53.46
C LEU A 6 -20.96 -12.30 -53.05
N LEU A 7 -21.77 -11.52 -53.76
CA LEU A 7 -22.03 -10.10 -53.44
C LEU A 7 -23.00 -9.91 -52.26
N LEU A 8 -23.85 -10.89 -51.99
CA LEU A 8 -24.72 -10.88 -50.80
C LEU A 8 -23.97 -11.20 -49.49
N PHE A 9 -22.80 -11.85 -49.57
CA PHE A 9 -21.95 -12.08 -48.39
C PHE A 9 -21.09 -10.86 -48.01
N LEU A 10 -20.86 -9.92 -48.94
CA LEU A 10 -20.08 -8.69 -48.68
C LEU A 10 -20.93 -7.53 -48.16
N HIS A 11 -22.27 -7.66 -48.10
CA HIS A 11 -23.18 -6.62 -47.60
C HIS A 11 -23.91 -6.99 -46.31
N LEU A 12 -23.79 -8.23 -45.84
CA LEU A 12 -24.08 -8.57 -44.46
C LEU A 12 -22.86 -8.19 -43.62
N GLY A 13 -22.77 -6.90 -43.31
CA GLY A 13 -21.86 -6.35 -42.32
C GLY A 13 -22.10 -7.01 -40.98
N PHE A 14 -21.49 -8.17 -40.79
CA PHE A 14 -21.37 -8.81 -39.49
C PHE A 14 -20.29 -8.04 -38.73
N VAL A 15 -20.64 -6.83 -38.31
CA VAL A 15 -19.92 -6.14 -37.25
C VAL A 15 -20.15 -6.99 -36.02
N VAL A 16 -19.22 -7.89 -35.75
CA VAL A 16 -19.06 -8.47 -34.42
C VAL A 16 -18.64 -7.30 -33.55
N THR A 17 -19.61 -6.55 -33.03
CA THR A 17 -19.43 -5.82 -31.78
C THR A 17 -19.14 -6.91 -30.76
N LEU A 18 -17.85 -7.18 -30.56
CA LEU A 18 -17.38 -7.71 -29.29
C LEU A 18 -17.86 -6.69 -28.27
N GLU A 19 -19.03 -6.95 -27.69
CA GLU A 19 -19.30 -6.46 -26.35
C GLU A 19 -18.10 -6.95 -25.55
N VAL A 20 -17.16 -6.05 -25.28
CA VAL A 20 -16.20 -6.21 -24.22
C VAL A 20 -17.08 -6.24 -22.98
N GLY A 21 -17.64 -7.42 -22.70
CA GLY A 21 -18.37 -7.70 -21.50
C GLY A 21 -17.46 -7.21 -20.40
N SER A 22 -17.98 -6.28 -19.59
CA SER A 22 -17.29 -5.75 -18.43
C SER A 22 -16.93 -6.94 -17.57
N MET A 23 -15.73 -7.52 -17.80
CA MET A 23 -15.17 -8.53 -16.94
C MET A 23 -14.98 -7.77 -15.64
N LYS A 24 -15.87 -8.01 -14.68
CA LYS A 24 -15.67 -7.60 -13.30
C LYS A 24 -14.31 -8.18 -12.92
N MET A 25 -13.28 -7.35 -12.95
CA MET A 25 -12.01 -7.70 -12.37
C MET A 25 -12.29 -8.02 -10.91
N GLN A 26 -12.29 -9.30 -10.56
CA GLN A 26 -12.26 -9.70 -9.17
C GLN A 26 -10.94 -9.17 -8.62
N SER A 27 -11.01 -8.11 -7.81
CA SER A 27 -9.82 -7.56 -7.17
C SER A 27 -9.28 -8.61 -6.22
N ARG A 28 -8.08 -9.13 -6.48
CA ARG A 28 -7.43 -10.07 -5.56
C ARG A 28 -6.83 -9.30 -4.40
N VAL A 29 -6.70 -9.98 -3.26
CA VAL A 29 -5.94 -9.48 -2.11
C VAL A 29 -4.48 -9.91 -2.27
N GLN A 30 -3.56 -9.02 -1.94
CA GLN A 30 -2.11 -9.27 -1.97
C GLN A 30 -1.49 -8.78 -0.67
N HIS A 31 -0.61 -9.60 -0.09
CA HIS A 31 0.03 -9.34 1.18
C HIS A 31 1.49 -8.97 0.97
N PHE A 32 1.87 -7.80 1.46
CA PHE A 32 3.22 -7.27 1.38
C PHE A 32 3.77 -7.06 2.79
N ILE A 33 4.93 -7.63 3.07
CA ILE A 33 5.65 -7.41 4.32
C ILE A 33 6.57 -6.20 4.15
N ASN A 34 6.34 -5.15 4.94
CA ASN A 34 7.30 -4.06 5.03
C ASN A 34 8.46 -4.47 5.94
N LEU A 35 9.65 -4.59 5.36
CA LEU A 35 10.81 -5.02 6.11
C LEU A 35 11.31 -3.92 7.08
N THR A 36 11.84 -4.28 8.26
CA THR A 36 12.03 -5.66 8.74
C THR A 36 10.88 -6.13 9.63
N ASN A 37 10.40 -5.27 10.53
CA ASN A 37 9.50 -5.64 11.63
C ASN A 37 8.15 -6.22 11.15
N GLY A 38 7.73 -5.94 9.91
CA GLY A 38 6.57 -6.59 9.31
C GLY A 38 6.68 -8.12 9.23
N LEU A 39 7.89 -8.71 9.32
CA LEU A 39 8.08 -10.17 9.31
C LEU A 39 7.32 -10.88 10.43
N GLU A 40 7.11 -10.21 11.57
CA GLU A 40 6.29 -10.73 12.66
C GLU A 40 4.82 -10.95 12.27
N ALA A 41 4.36 -10.37 11.16
CA ALA A 41 3.01 -10.58 10.65
C ALA A 41 2.83 -11.93 9.95
N VAL A 42 3.92 -12.58 9.49
CA VAL A 42 3.86 -13.72 8.57
C VAL A 42 3.07 -14.88 9.16
N GLU A 43 3.36 -15.28 10.39
CA GLU A 43 2.65 -16.37 11.07
C GLU A 43 1.14 -16.10 11.12
N LYS A 44 0.75 -14.90 11.52
CA LYS A 44 -0.65 -14.50 11.63
C LYS A 44 -1.31 -14.41 10.24
N ILE A 45 -0.61 -13.99 9.20
CA ILE A 45 -1.14 -13.98 7.83
C ILE A 45 -1.42 -15.41 7.37
N LEU A 46 -0.45 -16.32 7.53
CA LEU A 46 -0.57 -17.71 7.11
C LEU A 46 -1.68 -18.46 7.87
N ASN A 47 -1.83 -18.18 9.17
CA ASN A 47 -2.84 -18.84 10.01
C ASN A 47 -4.27 -18.30 9.81
N ASN A 48 -4.47 -17.18 9.12
CA ASN A 48 -5.77 -16.54 8.98
C ASN A 48 -6.24 -16.40 7.53
N HIS A 49 -5.51 -16.93 6.54
CA HIS A 49 -5.87 -16.82 5.13
C HIS A 49 -5.63 -18.13 4.38
N ASP A 50 -6.72 -18.86 4.07
CA ASP A 50 -6.72 -20.18 3.43
C ASP A 50 -5.84 -20.31 2.19
N ASP A 51 -5.96 -19.36 1.26
CA ASP A 51 -5.27 -19.41 -0.03
C ASP A 51 -3.89 -18.73 0.02
N THR A 52 -3.51 -18.17 1.17
CA THR A 52 -2.22 -17.49 1.32
C THR A 52 -1.16 -18.49 1.71
N THR A 53 -0.50 -19.04 0.70
CA THR A 53 0.77 -19.72 0.90
C THR A 53 1.88 -18.70 1.11
N VAL A 54 3.01 -19.14 1.67
CA VAL A 54 4.21 -18.30 1.78
C VAL A 54 4.67 -17.74 0.42
N HIS A 55 4.37 -18.44 -0.67
CA HIS A 55 4.67 -18.00 -2.04
C HIS A 55 3.79 -16.83 -2.51
N ASN A 56 2.68 -16.56 -1.82
CA ASN A 56 1.75 -15.46 -2.10
C ASN A 56 2.01 -14.24 -1.21
N ILE A 57 3.08 -14.28 -0.39
CA ILE A 57 3.55 -13.15 0.41
C ILE A 57 4.70 -12.47 -0.33
N HIS A 58 4.55 -11.17 -0.53
CA HIS A 58 5.55 -10.33 -1.18
C HIS A 58 6.28 -9.47 -0.15
N PHE A 59 7.40 -8.88 -0.54
CA PHE A 59 8.16 -7.97 0.30
C PHE A 59 8.17 -6.57 -0.29
N CYS A 60 8.19 -5.57 0.58
CA CYS A 60 8.49 -4.20 0.21
C CYS A 60 9.37 -3.55 1.28
N ARG A 61 9.92 -2.37 0.97
CA ARG A 61 10.76 -1.62 1.90
C ARG A 61 10.45 -0.13 1.84
N ILE A 62 9.38 0.27 2.53
CA ILE A 62 9.05 1.66 2.79
C ILE A 62 9.73 2.06 4.08
N GLN A 63 10.85 2.78 3.96
CA GLN A 63 11.68 3.11 5.12
C GLN A 63 11.09 4.31 5.89
N SER A 64 10.93 4.15 7.20
CA SER A 64 10.53 5.25 8.09
C SER A 64 11.54 6.41 8.07
N SER A 65 12.82 6.13 7.84
CA SER A 65 13.87 7.16 7.74
C SER A 65 13.65 8.14 6.59
N HIS A 66 13.11 7.69 5.45
CA HIS A 66 12.71 8.62 4.38
C HIS A 66 11.53 9.49 4.81
N CYS A 67 10.60 8.95 5.59
CA CYS A 67 9.50 9.74 6.13
C CYS A 67 10.01 10.79 7.14
N GLU A 68 10.94 10.41 8.02
CA GLU A 68 11.58 11.29 9.01
C GLU A 68 12.39 12.42 8.35
N ALA A 69 13.12 12.09 7.29
CA ALA A 69 13.90 13.05 6.52
C ALA A 69 13.04 13.91 5.55
N ASN A 70 11.72 13.69 5.50
CA ASN A 70 10.83 14.25 4.46
C ASN A 70 11.32 13.98 3.03
N ASP A 71 11.99 12.84 2.80
CA ASP A 71 12.44 12.39 1.49
C ASP A 71 11.31 11.66 0.76
N PHE A 72 10.35 12.45 0.28
CA PHE A 72 9.20 11.99 -0.49
C PHE A 72 9.57 11.24 -1.76
N GLN A 73 10.71 11.59 -2.37
CA GLN A 73 11.18 10.94 -3.58
C GLN A 73 11.77 9.57 -3.26
N GLY A 74 12.55 9.46 -2.18
CA GLY A 74 13.07 8.18 -1.67
C GLY A 74 11.97 7.17 -1.39
N ILE A 75 10.84 7.60 -0.81
CA ILE A 75 9.67 6.74 -0.60
C ILE A 75 9.18 6.13 -1.93
N LEU A 76 9.01 6.96 -2.96
CA LEU A 76 8.51 6.51 -4.27
C LEU A 76 9.53 5.68 -5.06
N TRP A 77 10.82 5.98 -4.91
CA TRP A 77 11.88 5.17 -5.50
C TRP A 77 11.91 3.75 -4.95
N ASN A 78 11.62 3.59 -3.65
CA ASN A 78 11.56 2.30 -2.98
C ASN A 78 10.23 1.55 -3.15
N LEU A 79 9.23 2.13 -3.83
CA LEU A 79 8.04 1.37 -4.22
C LEU A 79 8.45 0.25 -5.19
N ASP A 80 8.29 -0.98 -4.72
CA ASP A 80 8.66 -2.19 -5.42
C ASP A 80 7.83 -2.38 -6.71
N HIS A 81 8.46 -2.95 -7.74
CA HIS A 81 7.83 -3.16 -9.04
C HIS A 81 6.67 -4.16 -8.99
N ASN A 82 6.73 -5.14 -8.10
CA ASN A 82 5.67 -6.13 -7.87
C ASN A 82 4.45 -5.45 -7.22
N LEU A 83 4.68 -4.60 -6.20
CA LEU A 83 3.62 -3.77 -5.59
C LEU A 83 2.95 -2.86 -6.62
N LEU A 84 3.74 -2.14 -7.42
CA LEU A 84 3.21 -1.25 -8.46
C LEU A 84 2.39 -2.03 -9.49
N MET A 85 2.82 -3.22 -9.89
CA MET A 85 2.09 -4.06 -10.83
C MET A 85 0.76 -4.54 -10.24
N HIS A 86 0.75 -5.05 -9.00
CA HIS A 86 -0.49 -5.51 -8.37
C HIS A 86 -1.52 -4.39 -8.20
N LEU A 87 -1.07 -3.20 -7.78
CA LEU A 87 -1.94 -2.03 -7.69
C LEU A 87 -2.45 -1.59 -9.07
N ALA A 88 -1.61 -1.61 -10.10
CA ALA A 88 -2.01 -1.23 -11.46
C ALA A 88 -3.01 -2.22 -12.07
N LEU A 89 -2.96 -3.49 -11.67
CA LEU A 89 -3.96 -4.51 -11.96
C LEU A 89 -5.21 -4.39 -11.06
N GLY A 90 -5.38 -3.32 -10.27
CA GLY A 90 -6.57 -3.12 -9.44
C GLY A 90 -6.70 -4.07 -8.24
N ASN A 91 -5.63 -4.78 -7.87
CA ASN A 91 -5.63 -5.61 -6.67
C ASN A 91 -5.59 -4.75 -5.40
N ARG A 92 -6.11 -5.29 -4.31
CA ARG A 92 -5.95 -4.71 -2.97
C ARG A 92 -4.63 -5.18 -2.39
N CYS A 93 -3.76 -4.24 -2.05
CA CYS A 93 -2.46 -4.54 -1.45
C CYS A 93 -2.47 -4.13 0.02
N TYR A 94 -2.34 -5.11 0.92
CA TYR A 94 -2.08 -4.88 2.34
C TYR A 94 -0.59 -4.87 2.59
N VAL A 95 -0.09 -3.83 3.25
CA VAL A 95 1.31 -3.67 3.64
C VAL A 95 1.40 -3.75 5.17
N TYR A 96 2.08 -4.77 5.67
CA TYR A 96 2.21 -5.07 7.10
C TYR A 96 3.50 -4.48 7.67
N ASP A 97 3.39 -3.72 8.75
CA ASP A 97 4.53 -3.16 9.48
C ASP A 97 4.22 -3.10 10.97
N PHE A 98 5.03 -3.79 11.79
CA PHE A 98 4.93 -3.77 13.25
C PHE A 98 6.01 -2.87 13.83
N GLY A 99 5.90 -1.58 13.54
CA GLY A 99 6.83 -0.57 14.04
C GLY A 99 7.05 -0.64 15.55
N SER A 100 8.23 -0.17 15.96
CA SER A 100 8.71 -0.25 17.34
C SER A 100 8.40 1.00 18.16
N ARG A 101 8.41 2.16 17.51
CA ARG A 101 8.30 3.48 18.16
C ARG A 101 6.87 3.99 18.16
N SER A 102 6.46 4.55 19.30
CA SER A 102 5.14 5.14 19.49
C SER A 102 5.01 6.48 18.79
N THR A 103 3.78 6.83 18.46
CA THR A 103 3.34 8.22 18.44
C THR A 103 2.05 8.26 19.22
N THR A 104 1.95 9.13 20.22
CA THR A 104 0.73 9.31 20.99
C THR A 104 -0.39 9.80 20.07
N TRP A 105 -1.53 9.10 20.07
CA TRP A 105 -2.74 9.52 19.37
C TRP A 105 -3.34 10.75 20.08
N PRO A 106 -3.35 11.95 19.48
CA PRO A 106 -3.98 13.14 20.02
C PRO A 106 -5.48 12.87 20.20
N GLY A 107 -5.98 13.08 21.41
CA GLY A 107 -7.40 12.92 21.72
C GLY A 107 -7.77 11.62 22.44
N ASN A 108 -6.84 10.67 22.62
CA ASN A 108 -7.13 9.47 23.40
C ASN A 108 -5.92 9.00 24.24
N LYS A 109 -5.67 9.67 25.38
CA LYS A 109 -4.60 9.32 26.34
C LYS A 109 -4.67 7.88 26.88
N ARG A 110 -5.79 7.17 26.65
CA ARG A 110 -6.02 5.79 27.14
C ARG A 110 -5.62 4.70 26.14
N HIS A 111 -5.36 5.05 24.87
CA HIS A 111 -4.97 4.08 23.84
C HIS A 111 -3.85 4.63 22.98
N GLU A 112 -2.61 4.48 23.45
CA GLU A 112 -1.43 4.69 22.60
C GLU A 112 -1.45 3.62 21.50
N LYS A 113 -1.88 4.01 20.30
CA LYS A 113 -1.77 3.18 19.10
C LYS A 113 -0.39 3.41 18.50
N LYS A 114 0.44 2.37 18.43
CA LYS A 114 1.75 2.46 17.77
C LYS A 114 1.59 2.22 16.27
N ILE A 115 1.32 3.30 15.53
CA ILE A 115 1.24 3.23 14.06
C ILE A 115 2.61 3.60 13.46
N PRO A 116 3.23 2.73 12.65
CA PRO A 116 4.53 3.00 12.04
C PRO A 116 4.48 4.20 11.08
N ARG A 117 5.53 5.02 11.07
CA ARG A 117 5.67 6.16 10.13
C ARG A 117 5.58 5.72 8.67
N ALA A 118 6.13 4.56 8.33
CA ALA A 118 6.01 3.99 6.99
C ALA A 118 4.54 3.80 6.56
N ILE A 119 3.66 3.45 7.51
CA ILE A 119 2.23 3.29 7.25
C ILE A 119 1.54 4.65 7.18
N TRP A 120 1.54 5.43 8.27
CA TRP A 120 0.71 6.63 8.31
C TRP A 120 1.26 7.78 7.47
N TRP A 121 2.55 7.79 7.12
CA TRP A 121 3.15 8.80 6.24
C TRP A 121 3.47 8.21 4.87
N GLY A 122 4.29 7.16 4.84
CA GLY A 122 4.86 6.61 3.61
C GLY A 122 3.81 6.04 2.66
N LEU A 123 2.92 5.18 3.15
CA LEU A 123 1.84 4.61 2.34
C LEU A 123 0.81 5.66 1.93
N GLU A 124 0.51 6.61 2.82
CA GLU A 124 -0.40 7.71 2.53
C GLU A 124 0.10 8.59 1.38
N TRP A 125 1.38 8.97 1.42
CA TRP A 125 2.04 9.67 0.31
C TRP A 125 2.04 8.84 -0.98
N SER A 126 2.38 7.56 -0.87
CA SER A 126 2.40 6.65 -2.02
C SER A 126 1.03 6.53 -2.67
N ARG A 127 -0.02 6.31 -1.88
CA ARG A 127 -1.41 6.26 -2.35
C ARG A 127 -1.82 7.57 -3.02
N TYR A 128 -1.43 8.70 -2.44
CA TYR A 128 -1.70 10.01 -3.01
C TYR A 128 -1.09 10.17 -4.41
N CYS A 129 0.22 9.92 -4.54
CA CYS A 129 0.92 10.02 -5.82
C CYS A 129 0.36 9.09 -6.89
N LEU A 130 0.14 7.82 -6.55
CA LEU A 130 -0.33 6.83 -7.51
C LEU A 130 -1.73 7.21 -8.04
N SER A 131 -2.64 7.64 -7.16
CA SER A 131 -3.97 8.07 -7.57
C SER A 131 -3.92 9.30 -8.48
N ARG A 132 -3.12 10.31 -8.12
CA ARG A 132 -2.96 11.53 -8.94
C ARG A 132 -2.31 11.26 -10.30
N ILE A 133 -1.30 10.39 -10.37
CA ILE A 133 -0.53 10.13 -11.60
C ILE A 133 -1.28 9.16 -12.53
N TRP A 134 -1.92 8.13 -11.99
CA TRP A 134 -2.58 7.09 -12.77
C TRP A 134 -4.02 7.45 -13.14
N LEU A 135 -4.81 7.91 -12.16
CA LEU A 135 -6.25 8.11 -12.31
C LEU A 135 -6.60 9.56 -12.65
N CYS A 136 -5.70 10.50 -12.34
CA CYS A 136 -5.98 11.93 -12.39
C CYS A 136 -7.15 12.34 -11.48
N ASP A 137 -7.47 11.51 -10.48
CA ASP A 137 -8.50 11.78 -9.49
C ASP A 137 -8.08 12.93 -8.58
N ASP A 138 -8.99 13.87 -8.32
CA ASP A 138 -8.80 14.84 -7.24
C ASP A 138 -9.18 14.19 -5.91
N ILE A 139 -8.28 13.33 -5.43
CA ILE A 139 -8.44 12.68 -4.14
C ILE A 139 -8.14 13.68 -3.01
N GLU A 140 -8.99 13.66 -1.99
CA GLU A 140 -8.72 14.41 -0.77
C GLU A 140 -7.44 13.84 -0.15
N PRO A 141 -6.40 14.67 0.06
CA PRO A 141 -5.17 14.23 0.69
C PRO A 141 -5.45 13.77 2.12
N PRO A 142 -4.67 12.80 2.61
CA PRO A 142 -4.91 12.26 3.93
C PRO A 142 -4.59 13.28 5.01
N LEU A 143 -5.39 13.24 6.08
CA LEU A 143 -5.03 13.92 7.32
C LEU A 143 -3.92 13.14 7.99
N LEU A 144 -2.76 13.78 8.15
CA LEU A 144 -1.64 13.21 8.89
C LEU A 144 -1.62 13.84 10.27
N ARG A 145 -1.86 13.02 11.29
CA ARG A 145 -2.00 13.50 12.67
C ARG A 145 -3.10 14.56 12.86
N GLY A 146 -4.15 14.53 12.03
CA GLY A 146 -5.21 15.55 12.02
C GLY A 146 -4.85 16.85 11.29
N TYR A 147 -3.66 16.93 10.68
CA TYR A 147 -3.24 18.05 9.85
C TYR A 147 -3.46 17.75 8.38
N SER A 148 -3.98 18.74 7.65
CA SER A 148 -4.11 18.63 6.19
C SER A 148 -2.72 18.58 5.55
N THR A 149 -2.52 17.61 4.66
CA THR A 149 -1.28 17.49 3.89
C THR A 149 -1.38 18.06 2.48
N ARG A 150 -2.53 18.61 2.08
CA ARG A 150 -2.81 19.05 0.70
C ARG A 150 -1.65 19.83 0.09
N ARG A 151 -1.27 20.93 0.74
CA ARG A 151 -0.26 21.85 0.23
C ARG A 151 1.11 21.20 0.13
N LEU A 152 1.48 20.41 1.13
CA LEU A 152 2.75 19.69 1.16
C LEU A 152 2.79 18.64 0.04
N PHE A 153 1.77 17.79 -0.05
CA PHE A 153 1.70 16.71 -1.02
C PHE A 153 1.62 17.23 -2.46
N ASP A 154 0.85 18.28 -2.72
CA ASP A 154 0.83 18.93 -4.04
C ASP A 154 2.19 19.51 -4.43
N HIS A 155 2.84 20.22 -3.50
CA HIS A 155 4.18 20.75 -3.74
C HIS A 155 5.18 19.63 -4.06
N GLN A 156 5.17 18.54 -3.29
CA GLN A 156 6.07 17.40 -3.52
C GLN A 156 5.75 16.69 -4.83
N LEU A 157 4.47 16.56 -5.19
CA LEU A 157 4.03 15.91 -6.42
C LEU A 157 4.48 16.69 -7.66
N ALA A 158 4.37 18.03 -7.60
CA ALA A 158 4.83 18.92 -8.67
C ALA A 158 6.35 18.85 -8.88
N ASN A 159 7.11 18.49 -7.84
CA ASN A 159 8.57 18.44 -7.85
C ASN A 159 9.15 17.03 -8.06
N ILE A 160 8.34 16.05 -8.45
CA ILE A 160 8.85 14.70 -8.75
C ILE A 160 9.81 14.75 -9.96
N PRO A 161 11.05 14.22 -9.86
CA PRO A 161 11.97 14.15 -10.98
C PRO A 161 11.41 13.35 -12.16
N LYS A 162 11.72 13.80 -13.38
CA LYS A 162 11.25 13.13 -14.61
C LYS A 162 11.51 11.62 -14.64
N PRO A 163 12.68 11.08 -14.21
CA PRO A 163 12.90 9.63 -14.20
C PRO A 163 11.95 8.88 -13.26
N LEU A 164 11.72 9.42 -12.06
CA LEU A 164 10.80 8.85 -11.08
C LEU A 164 9.34 8.90 -11.57
N ALA A 165 8.93 10.04 -12.14
CA ALA A 165 7.62 10.18 -12.76
C ALA A 165 7.41 9.16 -13.89
N LYS A 166 8.44 8.92 -14.72
CA LYS A 166 8.41 7.88 -15.78
C LYS A 166 8.27 6.47 -15.20
N LYS A 167 9.03 6.12 -14.14
CA LYS A 167 8.93 4.83 -13.44
C LYS A 167 7.48 4.58 -12.99
N ILE A 168 6.88 5.55 -12.30
CA ILE A 168 5.50 5.42 -11.80
C ILE A 168 4.51 5.36 -12.97
N LYS A 169 4.61 6.28 -13.93
CA LYS A 169 3.68 6.36 -15.08
C LYS A 169 3.70 5.11 -15.96
N TYR A 170 4.81 4.38 -16.01
CA TYR A 170 4.94 3.15 -16.80
C TYR A 170 3.78 2.16 -16.54
N TYR A 171 3.35 2.03 -15.29
CA TYR A 171 2.32 1.09 -14.88
C TYR A 171 0.89 1.52 -15.22
N ARG A 172 0.68 2.81 -15.51
CA ARG A 172 -0.65 3.37 -15.81
C ARG A 172 -1.37 2.64 -16.96
N LYS A 173 -0.62 2.11 -17.93
CA LYS A 173 -1.17 1.38 -19.09
C LYS A 173 -1.88 0.07 -18.73
N PHE A 174 -1.65 -0.47 -17.52
CA PHE A 174 -2.36 -1.65 -17.01
C PHE A 174 -3.70 -1.28 -16.34
N SER A 175 -4.04 0.02 -16.35
CA SER A 175 -5.35 0.61 -16.10
C SER A 175 -6.03 0.20 -14.79
N PRO A 176 -5.52 0.63 -13.62
CA PRO A 176 -6.28 0.51 -12.39
C PRO A 176 -7.56 1.35 -12.47
N SER A 177 -8.69 0.81 -12.01
CA SER A 177 -9.89 1.61 -11.74
C SER A 177 -9.82 2.33 -10.38
N ARG A 178 -8.88 1.93 -9.52
CA ARG A 178 -8.61 2.49 -8.19
C ARG A 178 -7.22 2.08 -7.70
N VAL A 179 -6.66 2.85 -6.76
CA VAL A 179 -5.47 2.45 -5.98
C VAL A 179 -5.93 1.98 -4.58
N ASP A 180 -5.96 0.68 -4.34
CA ASP A 180 -6.36 0.09 -3.04
C ASP A 180 -5.13 -0.39 -2.26
N LEU A 181 -4.38 0.57 -1.70
CA LEU A 181 -3.17 0.36 -0.90
C LEU A 181 -3.45 0.61 0.58
N ARG A 182 -3.30 -0.41 1.45
CA ARG A 182 -3.68 -0.34 2.86
C ARG A 182 -2.53 -0.72 3.78
N GLY A 183 -2.29 0.08 4.81
CA GLY A 183 -1.33 -0.28 5.87
C GLY A 183 -2.01 -1.08 6.97
N VAL A 184 -1.35 -2.15 7.41
CA VAL A 184 -1.76 -2.99 8.54
C VAL A 184 -0.68 -2.93 9.60
N TYR A 185 -1.07 -2.58 10.82
CA TYR A 185 -0.15 -2.51 11.96
C TYR A 185 -0.67 -3.35 13.13
N TYR A 186 0.24 -3.67 14.03
CA TYR A 186 -0.03 -4.37 15.28
C TYR A 186 0.18 -3.43 16.47
N ASN A 187 -0.69 -3.51 17.47
CA ASN A 187 -0.54 -2.80 18.75
C ASN A 187 -0.40 -3.85 19.86
N PRO A 188 0.68 -3.86 20.67
CA PRO A 188 1.54 -2.72 21.03
C PRO A 188 2.74 -2.44 20.12
N GLY A 189 2.84 -3.04 18.94
CA GLY A 189 4.03 -2.96 18.07
C GLY A 189 5.08 -4.03 18.43
N THR A 190 6.24 -4.00 17.78
CA THR A 190 7.30 -4.99 18.02
C THR A 190 8.03 -4.76 19.35
N SER A 191 8.46 -5.85 19.99
CA SER A 191 9.45 -5.88 21.08
C SER A 191 10.86 -6.28 20.63
N HIS A 192 11.06 -6.56 19.34
CA HIS A 192 12.28 -7.12 18.76
C HIS A 192 13.03 -6.12 17.85
N ASP A 193 12.78 -4.82 18.02
CA ASP A 193 13.40 -3.79 17.17
C ASP A 193 14.93 -3.88 17.18
N GLY A 194 15.53 -3.87 15.99
CA GLY A 194 16.99 -3.99 15.81
C GLY A 194 17.58 -5.38 16.09
N GLN A 195 16.79 -6.39 16.49
CA GLN A 195 17.27 -7.76 16.72
C GLN A 195 17.40 -8.51 15.39
N ILE A 196 18.51 -8.30 14.67
CA ILE A 196 18.73 -8.84 13.33
C ILE A 196 18.66 -10.37 13.30
N ASP A 197 19.21 -11.06 14.30
CA ASP A 197 19.22 -12.52 14.34
C ASP A 197 17.79 -13.09 14.47
N TYR A 198 16.94 -12.49 15.32
CA TYR A 198 15.53 -12.84 15.43
C TYR A 198 14.80 -12.76 14.09
N TYR A 199 14.96 -11.65 13.35
CA TYR A 199 14.30 -11.51 12.06
C TYR A 199 14.91 -12.41 10.98
N ARG A 200 16.20 -12.72 11.07
CA ARG A 200 16.85 -13.71 10.19
C ARG A 200 16.24 -15.08 10.42
N ASP A 201 16.06 -15.48 11.68
CA ASP A 201 15.46 -16.77 12.03
C ASP A 201 14.01 -16.86 11.57
N LEU A 202 13.21 -15.80 11.75
CA LEU A 202 11.85 -15.72 11.18
C LEU A 202 11.86 -15.87 9.65
N ALA A 203 12.77 -15.16 8.98
CA ALA A 203 12.87 -15.25 7.52
C ALA A 203 13.24 -16.66 7.07
N PHE A 204 14.17 -17.35 7.75
CA PHE A 204 14.51 -18.74 7.44
C PHE A 204 13.37 -19.71 7.78
N GLN A 205 12.71 -19.54 8.91
CA GLN A 205 11.60 -20.39 9.35
C GLN A 205 10.48 -20.42 8.30
N TYR A 206 10.09 -19.26 7.77
CA TYR A 206 8.98 -19.19 6.82
C TYR A 206 9.42 -19.30 5.36
N PHE A 207 10.56 -18.73 4.97
CA PHE A 207 10.95 -18.59 3.56
C PHE A 207 12.23 -19.38 3.20
N GLY A 208 12.89 -20.03 4.16
CA GLY A 208 14.24 -20.59 4.01
C GLY A 208 14.35 -21.99 3.42
N SER A 209 13.30 -22.85 3.44
CA SER A 209 13.33 -24.21 2.86
C SER A 209 11.95 -24.88 2.73
N SER A 210 11.76 -25.71 1.70
CA SER A 210 10.49 -26.30 1.25
C SER A 210 9.97 -27.47 2.10
N SER A 211 9.11 -27.22 3.09
CA SER A 211 8.04 -28.11 3.64
C SER A 211 7.43 -27.38 4.85
N SER A 212 6.14 -27.29 5.10
CA SER A 212 5.02 -28.20 4.86
C SER A 212 3.69 -27.43 5.00
N ASN A 213 2.64 -28.01 4.41
CA ASN A 213 1.26 -27.54 4.39
C ASN A 213 0.72 -27.09 5.76
N LEU A 214 0.01 -25.97 5.77
CA LEU A 214 -1.01 -25.65 6.76
C LEU A 214 -2.23 -25.09 6.02
N PRO A 215 -3.44 -25.66 6.19
CA PRO A 215 -4.70 -25.03 5.79
C PRO A 215 -5.23 -24.15 6.94
N CYS A 216 -6.07 -23.15 6.64
CA CYS A 216 -7.28 -22.75 7.40
C CYS A 216 -7.80 -21.33 7.07
N ASP A 217 -9.13 -21.24 7.17
CA ASP A 217 -10.05 -20.35 6.47
C ASP A 217 -10.18 -18.96 7.07
N HIS A 218 -10.34 -17.97 6.18
CA HIS A 218 -11.09 -16.71 6.30
C HIS A 218 -10.49 -15.51 5.52
N ASP A 219 -11.39 -14.66 5.02
CA ASP A 219 -11.10 -13.38 4.33
C ASP A 219 -11.02 -12.20 5.33
N VAL A 220 -10.69 -12.51 6.59
CA VAL A 220 -10.80 -11.60 7.74
C VAL A 220 -9.41 -11.36 8.33
N LEU A 221 -9.04 -10.09 8.51
CA LEU A 221 -7.80 -9.75 9.20
C LEU A 221 -7.86 -10.29 10.65
N PRO A 222 -6.75 -10.80 11.20
CA PRO A 222 -6.68 -11.21 12.60
C PRO A 222 -7.22 -10.09 13.52
N PRO A 223 -7.91 -10.42 14.63
CA PRO A 223 -8.55 -9.42 15.49
C PRO A 223 -7.58 -8.39 16.09
N ASP A 224 -6.30 -8.75 16.21
CA ASP A 224 -5.27 -7.84 16.72
C ASP A 224 -4.64 -6.95 15.65
N PHE A 225 -5.04 -7.10 14.39
CA PHE A 225 -4.54 -6.29 13.29
C PHE A 225 -5.46 -5.11 13.04
N PHE A 226 -4.83 -3.95 12.91
CA PHE A 226 -5.54 -2.72 12.65
C PHE A 226 -5.19 -2.23 11.25
N VAL A 227 -6.22 -2.00 10.43
CA VAL A 227 -6.05 -1.28 9.17
C VAL A 227 -5.96 0.20 9.49
N TYR A 228 -4.87 0.84 9.07
CA TYR A 228 -4.75 2.28 9.19
C TYR A 228 -5.75 2.98 8.27
N ARG A 229 -6.51 3.94 8.82
CA ARG A 229 -7.32 4.89 8.06
C ARG A 229 -6.99 6.29 8.51
N SER A 230 -6.62 7.16 7.56
CA SER A 230 -6.37 8.57 7.85
C SER A 230 -7.61 9.31 8.38
N SER A 231 -8.82 8.82 8.07
CA SER A 231 -10.07 9.33 8.63
C SER A 231 -10.22 9.11 10.14
N ASP A 232 -9.48 8.17 10.73
CA ASP A 232 -9.59 7.87 12.16
C ASP A 232 -9.03 9.02 13.02
N TRP A 233 -8.26 9.94 12.42
CA TRP A 233 -7.80 11.17 13.07
C TRP A 233 -8.96 12.13 13.33
N ILE A 234 -9.64 11.94 14.46
CA ILE A 234 -10.65 12.87 14.98
C ILE A 234 -9.93 14.05 15.64
N GLY A 235 -9.47 14.99 14.82
CA GLY A 235 -9.00 16.31 15.26
C GLY A 235 -9.54 17.35 14.31
N LYS A 236 -10.20 18.40 14.83
CA LYS A 236 -10.58 19.57 14.03
C LYS A 236 -9.35 20.03 13.26
N GLY A 237 -9.41 20.00 11.93
CA GLY A 237 -8.28 20.30 11.04
C GLY A 237 -7.56 21.56 11.52
N ARG A 238 -6.38 21.36 12.11
CA ARG A 238 -5.54 22.48 12.54
C ARG A 238 -4.85 23.03 11.29
N SER A 239 -4.83 24.35 11.16
CA SER A 239 -4.35 25.07 9.98
C SER A 239 -2.82 25.18 9.89
N SER A 240 -2.08 24.78 10.94
CA SER A 240 -0.62 24.74 10.92
C SER A 240 -0.09 23.52 10.16
N SER A 241 1.02 23.70 9.44
CA SER A 241 1.63 22.66 8.63
C SER A 241 2.15 21.52 9.52
N PRO A 242 1.95 20.23 9.17
CA PRO A 242 2.52 19.13 9.93
C PRO A 242 4.05 19.20 10.04
N VAL A 243 4.72 19.83 9.05
CA VAL A 243 6.18 20.00 8.99
C VAL A 243 6.73 20.75 10.22
N ASP A 244 5.97 21.73 10.73
CA ASP A 244 6.43 22.60 11.82
C ASP A 244 6.41 21.89 13.19
N GLU A 245 5.52 20.91 13.39
CA GLU A 245 5.49 20.08 14.62
C GLU A 245 6.43 18.86 14.54
N ILE A 246 6.65 18.29 13.34
CA ILE A 246 7.53 17.12 13.17
C ILE A 246 9.00 17.48 13.42
N SER A 247 9.39 18.72 13.13
CA SER A 247 10.72 19.23 13.50
C SER A 247 10.89 19.45 15.01
N GLY A 248 9.78 19.52 15.77
CA GLY A 248 9.78 19.76 17.22
C GLY A 248 9.96 18.52 18.09
N ASP A 249 9.63 17.32 17.59
CA ASP A 249 9.82 16.03 18.29
C ASP A 249 11.31 15.61 18.40
N ASN A 250 12.24 16.42 17.89
CA ASN A 250 13.69 16.17 17.85
C ASN A 250 14.49 16.77 19.03
N LYS A 251 13.83 17.18 20.13
CA LYS A 251 14.52 17.87 21.24
C LYS A 251 15.00 17.00 22.40
N ASP A 252 14.74 15.69 22.40
CA ASP A 252 15.21 14.80 23.47
C ASP A 252 16.11 13.68 22.91
N HIS A 253 17.33 14.05 22.51
CA HIS A 253 18.50 13.17 22.41
C HIS A 253 19.71 13.88 23.01
#